data_AF-G7YKW9-F1
#
_entry.id   AF-G7YKW9-F1
#
_cell.length_a   1.000
_cell.length_b   1.000
_cell.length_c   1.000
_cell.angle_alpha   90.00
_cell.angle_beta   90.00
_cell.angle_gamma   90.00
#
_symmetry.space_group_name_H-M   'P 1'
#
loop_
_entity.id
_entity.type
_entity.pdbx_description
1 polymer ?
#
loop_
_entity_poly.entity_id
_entity_poly.type
_entity_poly.pdbx_seq_one_letter_code
_entity_poly.pdbx_strand_id
1 'polypeptide(L)'
;MYGFVVYIASIVLFAIYLIWALVPHEWLGLIGITYLPHRHWAITGPFLLVSFTLLCFLGYVLHHWSVLLPLTSIYLIRDDCVGCQDELFPVSENRQPTNSDPPALPTQVIPPIFDLDPVRVTERLYLRPR
;
A
#
# COMPACT_ATOMS: atom_id res chain seq x y z
N MET A 1 22.18 4.71 -1.60
CA MET A 1 23.19 5.28 -2.52
C MET A 1 22.84 5.15 -4.01
N TYR A 2 22.08 4.14 -4.46
CA TYR A 2 21.72 3.97 -5.87
C TYR A 2 20.88 5.11 -6.49
N GLY A 3 19.91 5.65 -5.75
CA GLY A 3 19.03 6.72 -6.26
C GLY A 3 19.76 8.01 -6.63
N PHE A 4 20.85 8.34 -5.94
CA PHE A 4 21.65 9.53 -6.25
C PHE A 4 22.35 9.41 -7.62
N VAL A 5 22.95 8.26 -7.89
CA VAL A 5 23.62 8.00 -9.17
C VAL A 5 22.60 8.02 -10.32
N VAL A 6 21.43 7.40 -10.13
CA VAL A 6 20.35 7.40 -11.12
C VAL A 6 19.79 8.80 -11.36
N TYR A 7 19.69 9.64 -10.32
CA TYR A 7 19.23 11.03 -10.43
C TYR A 7 20.20 11.90 -11.24
N ILE A 8 21.50 11.81 -10.97
CA ILE A 8 22.48 12.56 -11.76
C ILE A 8 22.51 12.05 -13.21
N ALA A 9 22.49 10.73 -13.40
CA ALA A 9 22.47 10.12 -14.73
C ALA A 9 21.22 10.53 -15.53
N SER A 10 20.03 10.59 -14.91
CA SER A 10 18.80 10.99 -15.60
C SER A 10 18.84 12.46 -16.04
N ILE A 11 19.37 13.36 -15.21
CA ILE A 11 19.53 14.78 -15.57
C ILE A 11 20.50 14.93 -16.74
N VAL A 12 21.66 14.27 -16.70
CA VAL A 12 22.65 14.33 -17.78
C VAL A 12 22.07 13.79 -19.08
N LEU A 13 21.40 12.64 -19.03
CA LEU A 13 20.77 12.03 -20.20
C LEU A 13 19.65 12.92 -20.77
N PHE A 14 18.85 13.54 -19.90
CA PHE A 14 17.79 14.47 -20.30
C PHE A 14 18.34 15.74 -20.95
N ALA A 15 19.45 16.29 -20.42
CA ALA A 15 20.12 17.43 -21.03
C ALA A 15 20.66 17.10 -22.43
N ILE A 16 21.30 15.94 -22.59
CA ILE A 16 21.79 15.45 -23.90
C ILE A 16 20.61 15.26 -24.86
N TYR A 17 19.50 14.71 -24.39
CA TYR A 17 18.28 14.54 -25.17
C TYR A 17 17.70 15.88 -25.65
N LEU A 18 17.65 16.89 -24.78
CA LEU A 18 17.17 18.23 -25.15
C LEU A 18 18.08 18.89 -26.17
N ILE A 19 19.40 18.83 -25.97
CA ILE A 19 20.39 19.35 -26.93
C ILE A 19 20.18 18.70 -28.29
N TRP A 20 20.02 17.38 -28.33
CA TRP A 20 19.76 16.66 -29.57
C TRP A 20 18.41 17.05 -30.21
N ALA A 21 17.34 17.22 -29.43
CA ALA A 21 16.01 17.57 -29.93
C ALA A 21 15.90 19.01 -30.48
N LEU A 22 16.63 19.96 -29.86
CA LEU A 22 16.58 21.38 -30.19
C LEU A 22 17.50 21.78 -31.35
N VAL A 23 18.64 21.09 -31.52
CA VAL A 23 19.63 21.47 -32.54
C VAL A 23 19.11 21.19 -33.97
N PRO A 24 19.17 22.17 -34.90
CA PRO A 24 18.75 21.97 -36.29
C PRO A 24 19.68 21.00 -37.03
N HIS A 25 19.10 20.22 -37.96
CA HIS A 25 19.79 19.14 -38.69
C HIS A 25 21.05 19.59 -39.45
N GLU A 26 21.08 20.87 -39.88
CA GLU A 26 22.21 21.53 -40.55
C GLU A 26 23.49 21.50 -39.70
N TRP A 27 23.35 21.65 -38.38
CA TRP A 27 24.46 21.64 -37.44
C TRP A 27 24.96 20.22 -37.12
N LEU A 28 24.07 19.21 -37.19
CA LEU A 28 24.44 17.80 -37.00
C LEU A 28 25.21 17.24 -38.21
N GLY A 29 24.85 17.67 -39.42
CA GLY A 29 25.56 17.30 -40.63
C GLY A 29 27.02 17.80 -40.63
N LEU A 30 27.24 19.00 -40.10
CA LEU A 30 28.58 19.58 -39.92
C LEU A 30 29.45 18.83 -38.90
N ILE A 31 28.84 18.17 -37.91
CA ILE A 31 29.53 17.40 -36.88
C ILE A 31 29.81 15.95 -37.29
N GLY A 32 29.35 15.53 -38.49
CA GLY A 32 29.61 14.21 -39.06
C GLY A 32 28.69 13.09 -38.56
N ILE A 33 27.55 13.45 -37.92
CA ILE A 33 26.57 12.48 -37.42
C ILE A 33 25.46 12.29 -38.47
N THR A 34 25.67 11.36 -39.38
CA THR A 34 24.79 11.13 -40.55
C THR A 34 23.63 10.16 -40.29
N TYR A 35 23.64 9.43 -39.16
CA TYR A 35 22.73 8.29 -38.91
C TYR A 35 21.88 8.39 -37.64
N LEU A 36 21.51 9.60 -37.19
CA LEU A 36 20.57 9.69 -36.07
C LEU A 36 19.12 9.47 -36.54
N PRO A 37 18.29 8.72 -35.78
CA PRO A 37 16.88 8.54 -36.08
C PRO A 37 16.22 9.91 -36.28
N HIS A 38 15.43 10.03 -37.35
CA HIS A 38 14.89 11.31 -37.79
C HIS A 38 14.09 12.06 -36.67
N ARG A 39 13.92 13.38 -36.82
CA ARG A 39 13.54 14.31 -35.73
C ARG A 39 12.19 14.04 -35.03
N HIS A 40 11.25 13.29 -35.62
CA HIS A 40 9.96 13.01 -34.96
C HIS A 40 10.16 12.23 -33.65
N TRP A 41 11.24 11.45 -33.51
CA TRP A 41 11.49 10.70 -32.28
C TRP A 41 11.63 11.62 -31.06
N ALA A 42 12.04 12.88 -31.26
CA ALA A 42 12.08 13.87 -30.19
C ALA A 42 10.69 14.20 -29.59
N ILE A 43 9.62 14.08 -30.39
CA ILE A 43 8.23 14.29 -29.93
C ILE A 43 7.55 12.97 -29.59
N THR A 44 7.88 11.90 -30.31
CA THR A 44 7.37 10.55 -30.04
C THR A 44 7.86 10.03 -28.69
N GLY A 45 9.10 10.34 -28.27
CA GLY A 45 9.66 9.96 -26.98
C GLY A 45 8.79 10.38 -25.78
N PRO A 46 8.54 11.69 -25.54
CA PRO A 46 7.69 12.13 -24.44
C PRO A 46 6.25 11.64 -24.60
N PHE A 47 5.73 11.56 -25.83
CA PHE A 47 4.37 11.06 -26.07
C PHE A 47 4.22 9.58 -25.68
N LEU A 48 5.18 8.72 -26.05
CA LEU A 48 5.21 7.32 -25.66
C LEU A 48 5.37 7.15 -24.16
N LEU A 49 6.21 7.95 -23.51
CA LEU A 49 6.37 7.92 -22.05
C LEU A 49 5.04 8.21 -21.34
N VAL A 50 4.34 9.27 -21.75
CA VAL A 50 3.03 9.63 -21.18
C VAL A 50 1.98 8.55 -21.47
N SER A 51 1.91 8.06 -22.71
CA SER A 51 0.98 6.99 -23.10
C SER A 51 1.23 5.70 -22.34
N PHE A 52 2.50 5.30 -22.18
CA PHE A 52 2.89 4.12 -21.41
C PHE A 52 2.54 4.27 -19.93
N THR A 53 2.81 5.44 -19.34
CA THR A 53 2.45 5.73 -17.94
C THR A 53 0.94 5.64 -17.74
N LEU A 54 0.14 6.19 -18.67
CA LEU A 54 -1.31 6.10 -18.63
C LEU A 54 -1.80 4.64 -18.74
N LEU A 55 -1.21 3.86 -19.65
CA LEU A 55 -1.52 2.43 -19.79
C LEU A 55 -1.17 1.63 -18.54
N CYS A 56 0.00 1.87 -17.93
CA CYS A 56 0.40 1.25 -16.68
C CYS A 56 -0.57 1.62 -15.55
N PHE A 57 -0.98 2.89 -15.46
CA PHE A 57 -1.96 3.33 -14.47
C PHE A 57 -3.31 2.63 -14.69
N LEU A 58 -3.84 2.61 -15.92
CA LEU A 58 -5.09 1.93 -16.22
C LEU A 58 -5.00 0.43 -15.91
N GLY A 59 -3.90 -0.22 -16.29
CA GLY A 59 -3.63 -1.62 -15.97
C GLY A 59 -3.57 -1.88 -14.47
N TYR A 60 -2.97 -0.98 -13.69
CA TYR A 60 -2.96 -1.05 -12.24
C TYR A 60 -4.37 -0.98 -11.65
N VAL A 61 -5.20 -0.04 -12.11
CA VAL A 61 -6.58 0.09 -11.58
C VAL A 61 -7.43 -1.13 -11.97
N LEU A 62 -7.30 -1.62 -13.21
CA LEU A 62 -7.96 -2.86 -13.66
C LEU A 62 -7.53 -4.07 -12.84
N HIS A 63 -6.23 -4.22 -12.61
CA HIS A 63 -5.68 -5.28 -11.76
C HIS A 63 -6.24 -5.18 -10.33
N HIS A 64 -6.29 -3.98 -9.77
CA HIS A 64 -6.84 -3.74 -8.45
C HIS A 64 -8.34 -4.10 -8.39
N TRP A 65 -9.13 -3.70 -9.38
CA TRP A 65 -10.54 -4.10 -9.49
C TRP A 65 -10.75 -5.61 -9.60
N SER A 66 -9.84 -6.34 -10.26
CA SER A 66 -9.94 -7.81 -10.34
C SER A 66 -9.55 -8.54 -9.06
N VAL A 67 -8.72 -7.91 -8.21
CA VAL A 67 -8.20 -8.51 -6.96
C VAL A 67 -9.06 -8.12 -5.75
N LEU A 68 -9.69 -6.96 -5.79
CA LEU A 68 -10.62 -6.53 -4.74
C LEU A 68 -11.92 -7.35 -4.78
N LEU A 69 -12.43 -7.71 -3.59
CA LEU A 69 -13.82 -8.13 -3.45
C LEU A 69 -14.76 -6.99 -3.90
N PRO A 70 -15.99 -7.28 -4.33
CA PRO A 70 -16.96 -6.24 -4.69
C PRO A 70 -17.07 -5.22 -3.54
N LEU A 71 -17.05 -3.91 -3.88
CA LEU A 71 -17.07 -2.79 -2.91
C LEU A 71 -18.31 -2.79 -2.00
N THR A 72 -19.29 -3.65 -2.27
CA THR A 72 -20.50 -3.87 -1.49
C THR A 72 -20.39 -5.02 -0.48
N SER A 73 -19.26 -5.73 -0.43
CA SER A 73 -19.08 -6.86 0.47
C SER A 73 -18.78 -6.39 1.89
N ILE A 74 -19.64 -6.77 2.83
CA ILE A 74 -19.45 -6.50 4.26
C ILE A 74 -18.19 -7.19 4.83
N TYR A 75 -17.68 -8.19 4.10
CA TYR A 75 -16.42 -8.87 4.36
C TYR A 75 -15.17 -7.99 4.14
N LEU A 76 -15.28 -6.87 3.41
CA LEU A 76 -14.18 -5.87 3.37
C LEU A 76 -14.04 -5.08 4.68
N ILE A 77 -15.08 -5.05 5.51
CA ILE A 77 -15.06 -4.39 6.83
C ILE A 77 -14.71 -5.41 7.94
N ARG A 78 -14.97 -6.70 7.70
CA ARG A 78 -14.75 -7.78 8.66
C ARG A 78 -13.45 -8.49 8.31
N ASP A 79 -12.35 -8.12 8.95
CA ASP A 79 -11.13 -8.92 8.88
C ASP A 79 -11.40 -10.33 9.44
N ASP A 80 -10.98 -11.37 8.71
CA ASP A 80 -11.09 -12.79 9.12
C ASP A 80 -10.33 -13.10 10.43
N CYS A 81 -9.65 -12.13 11.04
CA CYS A 81 -8.94 -12.29 12.30
C CYS A 81 -9.84 -12.29 13.54
N VAL A 82 -11.17 -12.17 13.41
CA VAL A 82 -12.10 -12.24 14.56
C VAL A 82 -12.46 -13.70 14.94
N GLY A 83 -12.20 -14.68 14.07
CA GLY A 83 -12.62 -16.08 14.28
C GLY A 83 -11.50 -17.07 14.64
N CYS A 84 -10.23 -16.68 14.64
CA CYS A 84 -9.11 -17.59 14.93
C CYS A 84 -8.91 -17.91 16.42
N GLN A 85 -10.00 -18.00 17.19
CA GLN A 85 -9.96 -18.56 18.53
C GLN A 85 -11.25 -19.33 18.87
N ASP A 86 -11.77 -20.13 17.93
CA ASP A 86 -12.86 -21.09 18.22
C ASP A 86 -12.49 -22.55 17.93
N GLU A 87 -11.22 -22.86 17.64
CA GLU A 87 -10.74 -24.24 17.44
C GLU A 87 -9.90 -24.74 18.62
N LEU A 88 -10.36 -24.51 19.84
CA LEU A 88 -10.00 -25.36 20.97
C LEU A 88 -11.00 -25.10 22.09
N PHE A 89 -12.07 -25.88 22.20
CA PHE A 89 -12.60 -26.44 23.45
C PHE A 89 -13.96 -27.10 23.13
N PRO A 90 -14.09 -28.44 23.16
CA PRO A 90 -15.39 -29.07 23.11
C PRO A 90 -16.14 -28.70 24.40
N VAL A 91 -17.16 -27.86 24.29
CA VAL A 91 -18.07 -27.56 25.41
C VAL A 91 -18.86 -28.82 25.69
N SER A 92 -18.36 -29.61 26.64
CA SER A 92 -19.08 -30.72 27.22
C SER A 92 -20.27 -30.19 28.00
N GLU A 93 -21.45 -30.53 27.50
CA GLU A 93 -22.73 -30.55 28.18
C GLU A 93 -22.61 -31.00 29.65
N ASN A 94 -23.15 -30.16 30.55
CA ASN A 94 -23.66 -30.42 31.91
C ASN A 94 -23.08 -29.49 33.00
N ARG A 95 -23.87 -28.49 33.44
CA ARG A 95 -24.07 -28.23 34.88
C ARG A 95 -25.28 -27.32 35.20
N GLN A 96 -26.16 -27.89 36.00
CA GLN A 96 -27.25 -27.32 36.81
C GLN A 96 -26.89 -25.98 37.52
N PRO A 97 -27.85 -25.05 37.71
CA PRO A 97 -27.60 -23.79 38.39
C PRO A 97 -27.49 -24.01 39.91
N THR A 98 -26.42 -23.53 40.54
CA THR A 98 -26.36 -23.39 42.00
C THR A 98 -25.88 -21.99 42.34
N ASN A 99 -26.78 -21.25 42.98
CA ASN A 99 -26.53 -19.98 43.64
C ASN A 99 -25.46 -20.15 44.71
N SER A 100 -24.30 -19.52 44.52
CA SER A 100 -23.46 -18.96 45.58
C SER A 100 -22.23 -18.31 44.94
N ASP A 101 -22.11 -17.00 45.17
CA ASP A 101 -20.94 -16.13 44.91
C ASP A 101 -20.66 -15.71 43.46
N PRO A 102 -20.30 -14.42 43.22
CA PRO A 102 -19.92 -13.96 41.88
C PRO A 102 -18.66 -14.70 41.45
N PRO A 103 -18.65 -15.36 40.28
CA PRO A 103 -17.49 -16.11 39.82
C PRO A 103 -16.33 -15.14 39.63
N ALA A 104 -15.25 -15.35 40.39
CA ALA A 104 -13.96 -14.75 40.12
C ALA A 104 -13.54 -15.20 38.72
N LEU A 105 -13.79 -14.36 37.70
CA LEU A 105 -13.46 -14.62 36.30
C LEU A 105 -11.96 -14.91 36.19
N PRO A 106 -11.54 -16.17 35.92
CA PRO A 106 -10.17 -16.44 35.60
C PRO A 106 -9.91 -16.07 34.14
N THR A 107 -8.75 -15.43 33.93
CA THR A 107 -8.10 -15.21 32.63
C THR A 107 -8.78 -14.18 31.74
N GLN A 108 -8.48 -12.91 32.05
CA GLN A 108 -8.33 -11.77 31.14
C GLN A 108 -8.81 -12.00 29.69
N VAL A 109 -10.12 -12.03 29.52
CA VAL A 109 -10.75 -11.70 28.24
C VAL A 109 -10.70 -10.19 28.15
N ILE A 110 -9.76 -9.66 27.37
CA ILE A 110 -9.70 -8.22 27.09
C ILE A 110 -10.91 -7.92 26.20
N PRO A 111 -11.89 -7.12 26.67
CA PRO A 111 -13.04 -6.77 25.85
C PRO A 111 -12.59 -5.97 24.62
N PRO A 112 -13.38 -5.95 23.54
CA PRO A 112 -13.09 -5.13 22.37
C PRO A 112 -12.84 -3.68 22.80
N ILE A 113 -11.90 -2.98 22.14
CA ILE A 113 -11.40 -1.65 22.55
C ILE A 113 -12.52 -0.64 22.83
N PHE A 114 -13.66 -0.77 22.16
CA PHE A 114 -14.83 0.11 22.35
C PHE A 114 -15.59 -0.11 23.66
N ASP A 115 -15.51 -1.29 24.26
CA ASP A 115 -16.16 -1.63 25.54
C ASP A 115 -15.20 -1.46 26.74
N LEU A 116 -14.02 -0.89 26.51
CA LEU A 116 -13.04 -0.64 27.56
C LEU A 116 -13.40 0.65 28.30
N ASP A 117 -13.89 0.53 29.53
CA ASP A 117 -14.20 1.67 30.38
C ASP A 117 -12.92 2.53 30.61
N PRO A 118 -12.87 3.77 30.10
CA PRO A 118 -11.68 4.62 30.19
C PRO A 118 -11.33 4.97 31.65
N VAL A 119 -12.32 4.98 32.56
CA VAL A 119 -12.09 5.25 33.98
C VAL A 119 -11.27 4.11 34.60
N ARG A 120 -11.62 2.86 34.29
CA ARG A 120 -10.95 1.66 34.82
C ARG A 120 -9.50 1.53 34.34
N VAL A 121 -9.22 1.91 33.08
CA VAL A 121 -7.86 1.91 32.52
C VAL A 121 -7.01 2.98 33.20
N THR A 122 -7.56 4.19 33.35
CA THR A 122 -6.86 5.31 33.98
C THR A 122 -6.55 5.00 35.45
N GLU A 123 -7.50 4.42 36.18
CA GLU A 123 -7.32 3.98 37.56
C GLU A 123 -6.18 2.94 37.67
N ARG A 124 -6.15 1.95 36.77
CA ARG A 124 -5.12 0.89 36.77
C ARG A 124 -3.73 1.39 36.37
N LEU A 125 -3.62 2.38 35.49
CA LEU A 125 -2.33 2.92 35.04
C LEU A 125 -1.74 3.92 36.03
N TYR A 126 -2.56 4.78 36.63
CA TYR A 126 -2.09 5.87 37.49
C TYR A 126 -2.10 5.52 38.97
N LEU A 127 -3.03 4.66 39.41
CA LEU A 127 -3.19 4.34 40.84
C LEU A 127 -2.63 2.97 41.22
N ARG A 128 -1.96 2.25 40.32
CA ARG A 128 -1.21 1.05 40.68
C ARG A 128 0.16 1.47 41.26
N PRO A 129 0.39 1.36 42.59
CA PRO A 129 1.73 1.54 43.14
C PRO A 129 2.66 0.47 42.56
N ARG A 130 3.87 0.88 42.17
CA ARG A 130 4.93 0.02 41.63
C ARG A 130 5.38 -1.03 42.64
#